data_AF-A0A7S1DN96-F1
#
_entry.id   AF-A0A7S1DN96-F1
#
_cell.length_a   1.000
_cell.length_b   1.000
_cell.length_c   1.000
_cell.angle_alpha   90.00
_cell.angle_beta   90.00
_cell.angle_gamma   90.00
#
_symmetry.space_group_name_H-M   'P 1'
#
loop_
_entity.id
_entity.type
_entity.pdbx_description
1 polymer ?
#
loop_
_entity_poly.entity_id
_entity_poly.type
_entity_poly.pdbx_seq_one_letter_code
_entity_poly.pdbx_strand_id
1 'polypeptide(L)'
;TALFGKWHLGALPKFGPLKSGYDEFFGNPGGAVDYFTHKAGVGADLPSDLFEGEVRVDKVGYYTDLIADYGQAFLRRQSAAQPFLLSLHFTAPHWPWEGPGDEAVSRQLKNLNHTDGGNLKKYGEIVAA
;
A
#
# COMPACT_ATOMS: atom_id res chain seq x y z
N THR A 1 -7.60 16.13 -6.18
CA THR A 1 -7.99 14.73 -5.88
C THR A 1 -6.74 13.93 -5.54
N ALA A 2 -6.83 12.93 -4.68
CA ALA A 2 -5.68 12.07 -4.35
C ALA A 2 -6.09 10.60 -4.24
N LEU A 3 -5.17 9.71 -4.57
CA LEU A 3 -5.29 8.28 -4.33
C LEU A 3 -4.09 7.82 -3.50
N PHE A 4 -4.35 7.16 -2.38
CA PHE A 4 -3.31 6.49 -1.62
C PHE A 4 -3.59 5.01 -1.46
N GLY A 5 -2.60 4.18 -1.77
CA GLY A 5 -2.67 2.73 -1.68
C GLY A 5 -2.71 2.04 -3.05
N LYS A 6 -3.43 0.93 -3.13
CA LYS A 6 -3.44 0.04 -4.29
C LYS A 6 -4.11 0.67 -5.51
N TRP A 7 -3.44 0.54 -6.65
CA TRP A 7 -4.01 0.89 -7.96
C TRP A 7 -4.59 -0.33 -8.69
N HIS A 8 -3.75 -1.24 -9.17
CA HIS A 8 -4.14 -2.49 -9.85
C HIS A 8 -5.06 -2.34 -11.08
N LEU A 9 -5.01 -1.21 -11.77
CA LEU A 9 -5.81 -0.94 -12.98
C LEU A 9 -4.95 -0.62 -14.22
N GLY A 10 -3.64 -0.85 -14.14
CA GLY A 10 -2.71 -0.65 -15.24
C GLY A 10 -1.32 -0.22 -14.76
N ALA A 11 -0.33 -0.40 -15.63
CA ALA A 11 1.06 -0.06 -15.29
C ALA A 11 1.36 1.44 -15.46
N LEU A 12 2.17 1.97 -14.54
CA LEU A 12 2.75 3.30 -14.67
C LEU A 12 3.78 3.35 -15.80
N PRO A 13 4.03 4.53 -16.40
CA PRO A 13 3.29 5.78 -16.17
C PRO A 13 2.03 5.89 -17.05
N LYS A 14 1.83 5.00 -18.01
CA LYS A 14 0.80 5.17 -19.07
C LYS A 14 -0.63 5.02 -18.55
N PHE A 15 -0.86 4.13 -17.59
CA PHE A 15 -2.18 3.82 -17.05
C PHE A 15 -2.22 3.97 -15.53
N GLY A 16 -1.38 4.87 -14.99
CA GLY A 16 -1.30 5.13 -13.56
C GLY A 16 -2.35 6.14 -13.07
N PRO A 17 -2.50 6.31 -11.75
CA PRO A 17 -3.50 7.20 -11.15
C PRO A 17 -3.43 8.65 -11.66
N LEU A 18 -2.23 9.17 -11.91
CA LEU A 18 -2.03 10.52 -12.45
C LEU A 18 -2.51 10.69 -13.90
N LYS A 19 -2.76 9.60 -14.63
CA LYS A 19 -3.40 9.60 -15.96
C LYS A 19 -4.90 9.30 -15.89
N SER A 20 -5.42 9.08 -14.69
CA SER A 20 -6.81 8.68 -14.43
C SER A 20 -7.58 9.70 -13.58
N GLY A 21 -7.08 10.94 -13.51
CA GLY A 21 -7.78 12.06 -12.86
C GLY A 21 -7.42 12.30 -11.39
N TYR A 22 -6.40 11.63 -10.87
CA TYR A 22 -5.82 11.95 -9.56
C TYR A 22 -4.68 12.96 -9.70
N ASP A 23 -4.69 14.00 -8.87
CA ASP A 23 -3.60 14.99 -8.84
C ASP A 23 -2.39 14.48 -8.05
N GLU A 24 -2.62 13.57 -7.11
CA GLU A 24 -1.58 13.03 -6.23
C GLU A 24 -1.74 11.52 -6.03
N PHE A 25 -0.62 10.82 -5.96
CA PHE A 25 -0.57 9.38 -5.76
C PHE A 25 0.57 9.00 -4.82
N PHE A 26 0.27 8.09 -3.89
CA PHE A 26 1.26 7.34 -3.14
C PHE A 26 0.75 5.91 -2.94
N GLY A 27 1.55 4.90 -3.24
CA GLY A 27 1.15 3.51 -3.03
C GLY A 27 1.68 2.59 -4.11
N ASN A 28 1.00 1.46 -4.27
CA ASN A 28 1.48 0.37 -5.11
C ASN A 28 0.67 0.21 -6.41
N PRO A 29 1.31 0.25 -7.60
CA PRO A 29 0.67 -0.04 -8.87
C PRO A 29 0.12 -1.48 -8.98
N GLY A 30 0.84 -2.43 -8.39
CA GLY A 30 0.56 -3.86 -8.48
C GLY A 30 -0.66 -4.33 -7.69
N GLY A 31 -0.92 -5.63 -7.79
CA GLY A 31 -2.07 -6.27 -7.14
C GLY A 31 -1.86 -6.54 -5.64
N ALA A 32 -0.62 -6.68 -5.20
CA ALA A 32 -0.27 -7.01 -3.82
C ALA A 32 1.17 -6.61 -3.54
N VAL A 33 1.47 -6.33 -2.27
CA VAL A 33 2.80 -6.07 -1.76
C VAL A 33 2.95 -6.72 -0.38
N ASP A 34 4.18 -7.05 -0.01
CA ASP A 34 4.58 -7.27 1.38
C ASP A 34 4.31 -5.99 2.21
N TYR A 35 3.79 -6.13 3.42
CA TYR A 35 3.38 -4.97 4.23
C TYR A 35 4.54 -4.21 4.87
N PHE A 36 5.76 -4.73 4.82
CA PHE A 36 6.94 -4.10 5.43
C PHE A 36 8.00 -3.73 4.38
N THR A 37 8.31 -4.64 3.45
CA THR A 37 9.27 -4.38 2.38
C THR A 37 8.64 -3.66 1.19
N HIS A 38 7.30 -3.66 1.09
CA HIS A 38 6.53 -3.05 -0.01
C HIS A 38 6.88 -3.62 -1.39
N LYS A 39 7.42 -4.84 -1.44
CA LYS A 39 7.80 -5.52 -2.66
C LYS A 39 6.62 -6.34 -3.17
N ALA A 40 6.45 -6.44 -4.48
CA ALA A 40 5.46 -7.31 -5.11
C ALA A 40 5.91 -8.79 -5.22
N GLY A 41 6.89 -9.19 -4.41
CA GLY A 41 7.50 -10.53 -4.41
C GLY A 41 8.57 -10.67 -3.33
N VAL A 42 9.26 -11.81 -3.33
CA VAL A 42 10.37 -12.10 -2.41
C VAL A 42 11.70 -12.07 -3.17
N GLY A 43 12.73 -11.48 -2.57
CA GLY A 43 14.08 -11.44 -3.11
C GLY A 43 14.85 -10.19 -2.68
N ALA A 44 16.14 -10.33 -2.40
CA ALA A 44 16.98 -9.21 -1.98
C ALA A 44 17.02 -8.11 -3.04
N ASP A 45 17.24 -8.49 -4.30
CA ASP A 45 17.39 -7.57 -5.44
C ASP A 45 16.06 -7.10 -6.06
N LEU A 46 14.93 -7.61 -5.56
CA LEU A 46 13.63 -7.19 -6.04
C LEU A 46 13.32 -5.77 -5.53
N PRO A 47 13.05 -4.80 -6.41
CA PRO A 47 12.74 -3.44 -5.99
C PRO A 47 11.37 -3.36 -5.32
N SER A 48 11.18 -2.32 -4.52
CA SER A 48 9.86 -1.96 -4.00
C SER A 48 8.88 -1.67 -5.16
N ASP A 49 7.62 -2.04 -4.95
CA ASP A 49 6.47 -1.63 -5.78
C ASP A 49 5.79 -0.39 -5.18
N LEU A 50 6.51 0.44 -4.43
CA LEU A 50 5.99 1.65 -3.83
C LEU A 50 6.40 2.90 -4.61
N PHE A 51 5.44 3.79 -4.86
CA PHE A 51 5.64 4.98 -5.67
C PHE A 51 5.03 6.22 -5.01
N GLU A 52 5.67 7.36 -5.22
CA GLU A 52 5.14 8.69 -4.98
C GLU A 52 5.06 9.42 -6.33
N GLY A 53 3.84 9.68 -6.79
CA GLY A 53 3.57 10.05 -8.18
C GLY A 53 4.05 8.96 -9.15
N GLU A 54 4.96 9.30 -10.06
CA GLU A 54 5.55 8.35 -11.02
C GLU A 54 6.96 7.90 -10.61
N VAL A 55 7.42 8.27 -9.41
CA VAL A 55 8.76 7.98 -8.91
C VAL A 55 8.69 6.84 -7.89
N ARG A 56 9.50 5.80 -8.08
CA ARG A 56 9.63 4.72 -7.09
C ARG A 56 10.33 5.25 -5.84
N VAL A 57 9.84 4.85 -4.67
CA VAL A 57 10.37 5.24 -3.37
C VAL A 57 10.51 4.02 -2.46
N ASP A 58 11.42 4.11 -1.52
CA ASP A 58 11.52 3.15 -0.41
C ASP A 58 11.07 3.85 0.88
N LYS A 59 10.19 3.20 1.64
CA LYS A 59 9.70 3.68 2.93
C LYS A 59 9.82 2.57 3.96
N VAL A 60 10.04 2.97 5.21
CA VAL A 60 10.02 2.10 6.37
C VAL A 60 8.68 2.29 7.08
N GLY A 61 8.05 1.18 7.48
CA GLY A 61 6.78 1.19 8.18
C GLY A 61 5.88 0.05 7.73
N TYR A 62 4.79 -0.14 8.45
CA TYR A 62 3.72 -1.04 8.04
C TYR A 62 2.84 -0.36 6.99
N TYR A 63 2.56 -1.04 5.89
CA TYR A 63 1.98 -0.40 4.70
C TYR A 63 0.61 0.24 4.97
N THR A 64 -0.24 -0.40 5.78
CA THR A 64 -1.53 0.16 6.19
C THR A 64 -1.35 1.51 6.90
N ASP A 65 -0.39 1.61 7.80
CA ASP A 65 -0.11 2.84 8.54
C ASP A 65 0.40 3.94 7.60
N LEU A 66 1.29 3.59 6.66
CA LEU A 66 1.78 4.53 5.66
C LEU A 66 0.64 5.10 4.81
N ILE A 67 -0.31 4.27 4.35
CA ILE A 67 -1.47 4.74 3.59
C ILE A 67 -2.35 5.66 4.44
N ALA A 68 -2.58 5.30 5.71
CA ALA A 68 -3.33 6.13 6.64
C ALA A 68 -2.64 7.48 6.90
N ASP A 69 -1.32 7.48 7.07
CA ASP A 69 -0.53 8.69 7.31
C ASP A 69 -0.55 9.65 6.12
N TYR A 70 -0.41 9.15 4.90
CA TYR A 70 -0.56 9.96 3.68
C TYR A 70 -1.99 10.52 3.57
N GLY A 71 -3.01 9.72 3.87
CA GLY A 71 -4.41 10.17 3.93
C GLY A 71 -4.61 11.30 4.94
N GLN A 72 -4.11 11.14 6.16
CA GLN A 72 -4.19 12.16 7.19
C GLN A 72 -3.41 13.43 6.82
N ALA A 73 -2.21 13.29 6.24
CA ALA A 73 -1.43 14.42 5.77
C ALA A 73 -2.16 15.20 4.66
N PHE A 74 -2.80 14.49 3.73
CA PHE A 74 -3.67 15.10 2.72
C PHE A 74 -4.84 15.84 3.35
N LEU A 75 -5.51 15.29 4.36
CA LEU A 75 -6.64 15.96 5.02
C LEU A 75 -6.20 17.23 5.76
N ARG A 76 -5.05 17.21 6.45
CA ARG A 76 -4.52 18.37 7.19
C ARG A 76 -4.22 19.58 6.31
N ARG A 77 -3.96 19.38 5.02
CA ARG A 77 -3.69 20.46 4.05
C ARG A 77 -4.94 20.93 3.28
N GLN A 78 -6.10 20.32 3.50
CA GLN A 78 -7.33 20.77 2.84
C GLN A 78 -7.90 22.02 3.52
N SER A 79 -8.53 22.86 2.71
CA SER A 79 -9.26 24.03 3.17
C SER A 79 -10.75 23.79 2.99
N ALA A 80 -11.57 24.25 3.94
CA ALA A 80 -13.03 24.18 3.83
C ALA A 80 -13.58 24.94 2.60
N ALA A 81 -12.79 25.83 2.00
CA ALA A 81 -13.17 26.60 0.82
C ALA A 81 -13.12 25.81 -0.49
N GLN A 82 -12.49 24.63 -0.52
CA GLN A 82 -12.36 23.81 -1.73
C GLN A 82 -12.76 22.36 -1.44
N PRO A 83 -13.72 21.79 -2.20
CA PRO A 83 -14.04 20.37 -2.05
C PRO A 83 -12.84 19.53 -2.51
N PHE A 84 -12.70 18.35 -1.90
CA PHE A 84 -11.67 17.38 -2.27
C PHE A 84 -12.27 15.99 -2.47
N LEU A 85 -11.53 15.14 -3.18
CA LEU A 85 -11.75 13.71 -3.25
C LEU A 85 -10.47 13.02 -2.79
N LEU A 86 -10.61 12.10 -1.84
CA LEU A 86 -9.56 11.22 -1.37
C LEU A 86 -10.01 9.77 -1.54
N SER A 87 -9.27 9.01 -2.34
CA SER A 87 -9.43 7.57 -2.53
C SER A 87 -8.39 6.83 -1.71
N LEU A 88 -8.83 6.14 -0.65
CA LEU A 88 -7.95 5.43 0.28
C LEU A 88 -8.10 3.91 0.05
N HIS A 89 -7.13 3.31 -0.62
CA HIS A 89 -7.19 1.93 -1.10
C HIS A 89 -6.21 1.04 -0.34
N PHE A 90 -6.58 0.64 0.88
CA PHE A 90 -5.79 -0.33 1.62
C PHE A 90 -5.68 -1.66 0.86
N THR A 91 -4.52 -2.31 0.93
CA THR A 91 -4.39 -3.72 0.55
C THR A 91 -4.91 -4.64 1.65
N ALA A 92 -4.88 -4.20 2.91
CA ALA A 92 -5.40 -4.95 4.05
C ALA A 92 -6.86 -5.41 3.84
N PRO A 93 -7.22 -6.67 4.18
CA PRO A 93 -6.38 -7.75 4.73
C PRO A 93 -5.97 -8.78 3.67
N HIS A 94 -5.68 -8.35 2.44
CA HIS A 94 -5.17 -9.24 1.38
C HIS A 94 -3.85 -9.88 1.79
N TRP A 95 -3.55 -11.06 1.23
CA TRP A 95 -2.26 -11.72 1.45
C TRP A 95 -1.07 -10.83 1.03
N PRO A 96 0.12 -11.02 1.61
CA PRO A 96 0.46 -11.98 2.68
C PRO A 96 -0.22 -11.66 4.03
N TRP A 97 -0.41 -12.67 4.89
CA TRP A 97 -1.11 -12.53 6.18
C TRP A 97 -0.21 -11.92 7.26
N GLU A 98 0.06 -10.63 7.12
CA GLU A 98 0.98 -9.88 7.97
C GLU A 98 0.21 -8.80 8.72
N GLY A 99 0.19 -8.88 10.06
CA GLY A 99 -0.27 -7.79 10.92
C GLY A 99 0.87 -6.85 11.32
N PRO A 100 0.57 -5.76 12.04
CA PRO A 100 1.56 -4.73 12.40
C PRO A 100 2.80 -5.25 13.16
N GLY A 101 2.67 -6.36 13.87
CA GLY A 101 3.76 -6.99 14.64
C GLY A 101 4.56 -8.06 13.89
N ASP A 102 4.28 -8.30 12.62
CA ASP A 102 4.76 -9.48 11.88
C ASP A 102 5.96 -9.20 10.95
N GLU A 103 6.77 -8.17 11.19
CA GLU A 103 7.94 -7.87 10.33
C GLU A 103 8.91 -9.07 10.22
N ALA A 104 9.01 -9.89 11.28
CA ALA A 104 9.80 -11.11 11.24
C ALA A 104 9.23 -12.16 10.26
N VAL A 105 7.91 -12.20 10.05
CA VAL A 105 7.23 -13.08 9.11
C VAL A 105 7.54 -12.65 7.67
N SER A 106 7.46 -11.34 7.39
CA SER A 106 7.85 -10.74 6.10
C SER A 106 9.22 -11.24 5.62
N ARG A 107 10.21 -11.20 6.52
CA ARG A 107 11.59 -11.63 6.22
C ARG A 107 11.72 -13.13 5.91
N GLN A 108 10.72 -13.93 6.26
CA GLN A 108 10.71 -15.39 6.06
C GLN A 108 9.80 -15.83 4.91
N LEU A 109 9.05 -14.90 4.30
CA LEU A 109 8.20 -15.22 3.16
C LEU A 109 9.02 -15.83 2.03
N LYS A 110 8.47 -16.87 1.42
CA LYS A 110 9.01 -17.49 0.18
C LYS A 110 8.24 -17.04 -1.06
N ASN A 111 7.02 -16.54 -0.85
CA ASN A 111 6.12 -16.00 -1.85
C ASN A 111 5.10 -15.09 -1.13
N LEU A 112 4.58 -14.06 -1.80
CA LEU A 112 3.49 -13.23 -1.29
C LEU A 112 2.15 -13.97 -1.25
N ASN A 113 1.93 -14.94 -2.14
CA ASN A 113 0.78 -15.85 -2.09
C ASN A 113 0.94 -16.84 -0.92
N HIS A 114 1.16 -16.31 0.28
CA HIS A 114 1.33 -17.04 1.51
C HIS A 114 -0.07 -17.41 2.01
N THR A 115 -0.56 -18.57 1.59
CA THR A 115 -1.85 -19.10 2.06
C THR A 115 -1.78 -19.67 3.47
N ASP A 116 -0.56 -19.94 3.94
CA ASP A 116 -0.29 -20.46 5.27
C ASP A 116 -0.35 -19.31 6.29
N GLY A 117 -0.71 -19.58 7.55
CA GLY A 117 -0.78 -18.54 8.60
C GLY A 117 -2.04 -17.66 8.60
N GLY A 118 -2.86 -17.70 7.56
CA GLY A 118 -4.16 -17.04 7.52
C GLY A 118 -5.21 -17.76 8.39
N ASN A 119 -5.84 -17.03 9.30
CA ASN A 119 -6.99 -17.50 10.07
C ASN A 119 -7.84 -16.30 10.54
N LEU A 120 -9.03 -16.56 11.12
CA LEU A 120 -9.92 -15.49 11.58
C LEU A 120 -9.30 -14.58 12.66
N LYS A 121 -8.41 -15.11 13.49
CA LYS A 121 -7.68 -14.30 14.49
C LYS A 121 -6.70 -13.34 13.80
N LYS A 122 -5.89 -13.84 12.86
CA LYS A 122 -4.95 -13.03 12.07
C LYS A 122 -5.69 -11.99 11.21
N TYR A 123 -6.80 -12.37 10.60
CA TYR A 123 -7.69 -11.43 9.92
C TYR A 123 -8.13 -10.29 10.85
N GLY A 124 -8.58 -10.62 12.07
CA GLY A 124 -8.98 -9.64 13.08
C GLY A 124 -7.84 -8.71 13.48
N GLU A 125 -6.62 -9.25 13.64
CA GLU A 125 -5.42 -8.44 13.93
C GLU A 125 -5.11 -7.43 12.83
N ILE A 126 -5.23 -7.82 11.55
CA ILE A 126 -4.93 -6.94 10.41
C ILE A 126 -6.01 -5.86 10.24
N VAL A 127 -7.28 -6.22 10.43
CA VAL A 127 -8.42 -5.28 10.26
C VAL A 127 -8.57 -4.32 11.43
N ALA A 128 -8.11 -4.70 12.63
CA ALA A 128 -8.16 -3.85 13.82
C ALA A 128 -6.92 -2.96 13.99
N ALA A 129 -5.94 -3.07 13.09
CA ALA A 129 -4.74 -2.24 13.06
C ALA A 129 -5.06 -0.77 12.80
#